data_AF-A0A420P430-F1
#
_entry.id   AF-A0A420P430-F1
#
_cell.length_a   1.000
_cell.length_b   1.000
_cell.length_c   1.000
_cell.angle_alpha   90.00
_cell.angle_beta   90.00
_cell.angle_gamma   90.00
#
_symmetry.space_group_name_H-M   'P 1'
#
loop_
_entity.id
_entity.type
_entity.pdbx_description
1 polymer ?
#
loop_
_entity_poly.entity_id
_entity_poly.type
_entity_poly.pdbx_seq_one_letter_code
_entity_poly.pdbx_strand_id
1 'polypeptide(L)'
;MIRRDPDIGFLWLGSFITGGNDKALREGRAGWWNIDLGAAAWTGTLMSFIQMPVPQFATDTRSISRADEFRLLYLCHDINYTIPPLFPFPPFGSTAIEDTNIDVHEHILCGWDHGLRFSHLTWHCSDGTKVQQGPKVPSMATRLKNGVLQGSVPEVEVDYEEYDSEDENSEMVSRNIFTWLRGDDGFPVAERAIREHEWIDNLDSEDDEPIEGDVHSSFGGHLHRWLLKTSTHRSNSI
;
A
#
# COMPACT_ATOMS: atom_id res chain seq x y z
N MET A 1 -18.84 -4.13 13.62
CA MET A 1 -18.86 -5.59 13.90
C MET A 1 -18.05 -6.26 12.79
N ILE A 2 -16.95 -6.97 13.09
CA ILE A 2 -16.11 -7.60 12.07
C ILE A 2 -16.94 -8.67 11.34
N ARG A 3 -17.16 -8.48 10.04
CA ARG A 3 -17.89 -9.41 9.20
C ARG A 3 -16.99 -10.61 8.94
N ARG A 4 -17.50 -11.83 9.15
CA ARG A 4 -16.74 -13.06 8.89
C ARG A 4 -16.61 -13.23 7.38
N ASP A 5 -15.40 -13.53 6.91
CA ASP A 5 -15.15 -13.93 5.53
C ASP A 5 -15.20 -15.47 5.45
N PRO A 6 -16.30 -16.05 4.92
CA PRO A 6 -16.45 -17.50 4.85
C PRO A 6 -15.50 -18.14 3.84
N ASP A 7 -15.01 -17.40 2.84
CA ASP A 7 -14.16 -17.95 1.78
C ASP A 7 -12.78 -18.33 2.30
N ILE A 8 -12.29 -17.65 3.35
CA ILE A 8 -11.03 -17.97 4.03
C ILE A 8 -11.24 -18.70 5.36
N GLY A 9 -12.49 -19.04 5.71
CA GLY A 9 -12.84 -19.68 6.99
C GLY A 9 -12.13 -21.01 7.22
N PHE A 10 -11.85 -21.77 6.15
CA PHE A 10 -11.15 -23.05 6.23
C PHE A 10 -9.70 -22.90 6.73
N LEU A 11 -9.07 -21.73 6.57
CA LEU A 11 -7.72 -21.46 7.07
C LEU A 11 -7.67 -21.47 8.60
N TRP A 12 -8.76 -21.07 9.26
CA TRP A 12 -8.84 -21.16 10.72
C TRP A 12 -8.78 -22.61 11.20
N LEU A 13 -9.45 -23.53 10.51
CA LEU A 13 -9.36 -24.96 10.84
C LEU A 13 -7.92 -25.46 10.72
N GLY A 14 -7.25 -25.14 9.62
CA GLY A 14 -5.82 -25.48 9.44
C GLY A 14 -4.95 -24.90 10.56
N SER A 15 -5.15 -23.62 10.89
CA SER A 15 -4.44 -22.92 11.94
C SER A 15 -4.62 -23.59 13.33
N PHE A 16 -5.83 -24.04 13.67
CA PHE A 16 -6.05 -24.80 14.90
C PHE A 16 -5.39 -26.18 14.88
N ILE A 17 -5.44 -26.89 13.75
CA ILE A 17 -4.81 -28.21 13.61
C ILE A 17 -3.28 -28.11 13.75
N THR A 18 -2.67 -27.05 13.21
CA THR A 18 -1.21 -26.84 13.25
C THR A 18 -0.73 -26.06 14.48
N GLY A 19 -1.64 -25.62 15.38
CA GLY A 19 -1.31 -24.76 16.52
C GLY A 19 -0.88 -23.33 16.15
N GLY A 20 -1.16 -22.89 14.92
CA GLY A 20 -0.85 -21.54 14.44
C GLY A 20 -1.81 -20.46 14.94
N ASN A 21 -2.93 -20.85 15.55
CA ASN A 21 -4.00 -19.95 15.99
C ASN A 21 -3.53 -18.96 17.06
N ASP A 22 -2.67 -19.38 17.98
CA ASP A 22 -2.19 -18.52 19.07
C ASP A 22 -1.34 -17.35 18.55
N LYS A 23 -0.47 -17.63 17.58
CA LYS A 23 0.33 -16.61 16.88
C LYS A 23 -0.60 -15.65 16.13
N ALA A 24 -1.51 -16.18 15.31
CA ALA A 24 -2.43 -15.37 14.50
C ALA A 24 -3.32 -14.44 15.36
N LEU A 25 -3.84 -14.94 16.48
CA LEU A 25 -4.65 -14.14 17.41
C LEU A 25 -3.82 -13.10 18.17
N ARG A 26 -2.56 -13.41 18.50
CA ARG A 26 -1.65 -12.44 19.13
C ARG A 26 -1.30 -11.31 18.18
N GLU A 27 -0.94 -11.62 16.94
CA GLU A 27 -0.58 -10.62 15.91
C GLU A 27 -1.80 -9.77 15.53
N GLY A 28 -2.98 -10.37 15.38
CA GLY A 28 -4.22 -9.64 15.13
C GLY A 28 -4.59 -8.67 16.26
N ARG A 29 -4.39 -9.07 17.53
CA ARG A 29 -4.64 -8.18 18.69
C ARG A 29 -3.66 -7.03 18.78
N ALA A 30 -2.42 -7.22 18.32
CA ALA A 30 -1.42 -6.16 18.26
C ALA A 30 -1.70 -5.14 17.14
N GLY A 31 -2.74 -5.35 16.33
CA GLY A 31 -3.03 -4.50 15.19
C GLY A 31 -1.91 -4.53 14.15
N TRP A 32 -1.22 -5.68 14.01
CA TRP A 32 -0.16 -5.77 13.01
C TRP A 32 -0.75 -5.91 11.61
N TRP A 33 -0.49 -4.92 10.77
CA TRP A 33 -0.98 -4.82 9.40
C TRP A 33 0.07 -5.21 8.35
N ASN A 34 0.97 -6.14 8.68
CA ASN A 34 2.04 -6.52 7.76
C ASN A 34 1.49 -6.98 6.41
N ILE A 35 2.09 -6.46 5.34
CA ILE A 35 1.78 -6.89 3.98
C ILE A 35 2.44 -8.24 3.73
N ASP A 36 1.63 -9.27 3.47
CA ASP A 36 2.10 -10.55 2.93
C ASP A 36 1.47 -10.76 1.55
N LEU A 37 2.19 -10.36 0.50
CA LEU A 37 1.71 -10.48 -0.87
C LEU A 37 1.55 -11.94 -1.32
N GLY A 38 2.32 -12.87 -0.76
CA GLY A 38 2.20 -14.30 -1.06
C GLY A 38 0.89 -14.88 -0.51
N ALA A 39 0.60 -14.60 0.76
CA ALA A 39 -0.66 -14.99 1.39
C ALA A 39 -1.86 -14.29 0.71
N ALA A 40 -1.74 -13.01 0.39
CA ALA A 40 -2.76 -12.25 -0.31
C ALA A 40 -3.07 -12.86 -1.70
N ALA A 41 -2.03 -13.21 -2.45
CA ALA A 41 -2.15 -13.80 -3.76
C ALA A 41 -2.76 -15.22 -3.71
N TRP A 42 -2.33 -16.06 -2.78
CA TRP A 42 -2.87 -17.40 -2.58
C TRP A 42 -4.36 -17.39 -2.18
N THR A 43 -4.73 -16.47 -1.29
CA THR A 43 -6.11 -16.36 -0.78
C THR A 43 -7.02 -15.51 -1.66
N GLY A 44 -6.46 -14.84 -2.67
CA GLY A 44 -7.21 -13.90 -3.51
C GLY A 44 -7.72 -12.68 -2.75
N THR A 45 -7.03 -12.26 -1.69
CA THR A 45 -7.43 -11.16 -0.80
C THR A 45 -6.68 -9.87 -1.14
N LEU A 46 -7.37 -8.73 -1.11
CA LEU A 46 -6.72 -7.42 -1.22
C LEU A 46 -6.21 -7.01 0.17
N MET A 47 -4.90 -7.10 0.40
CA MET A 47 -4.25 -6.71 1.65
C MET A 47 -3.71 -5.29 1.60
N SER A 48 -3.20 -4.82 0.47
CA SER A 48 -2.61 -3.48 0.29
C SER A 48 -2.97 -2.87 -1.06
N PHE A 49 -2.92 -1.53 -1.13
CA PHE A 49 -3.03 -0.80 -2.38
C PHE A 49 -1.99 -1.25 -3.41
N ILE A 50 -0.82 -1.77 -2.99
CA ILE A 50 0.24 -2.21 -3.89
C ILE A 50 -0.18 -3.34 -4.86
N GLN A 51 -1.23 -4.10 -4.51
CA GLN A 51 -1.79 -5.16 -5.36
C GLN A 51 -2.75 -4.64 -6.43
N MET A 52 -3.19 -3.38 -6.33
CA MET A 52 -4.13 -2.81 -7.30
C MET A 52 -3.44 -2.64 -8.67
N PRO A 53 -4.14 -2.89 -9.78
CA PRO A 53 -3.58 -2.67 -11.11
C PRO A 53 -3.36 -1.17 -11.35
N VAL A 54 -2.21 -0.80 -11.91
CA VAL A 54 -1.92 0.59 -12.28
C VAL A 54 -2.78 0.95 -13.48
N PRO A 55 -3.53 2.08 -13.45
CA PRO A 55 -4.33 2.49 -14.59
C PRO A 55 -3.44 2.82 -15.78
N GLN A 56 -3.98 2.69 -16.99
CA GLN A 56 -3.34 3.27 -18.17
C GLN A 56 -3.47 4.79 -18.11
N PHE A 57 -2.37 5.48 -18.42
CA PHE A 57 -2.32 6.93 -18.41
C PHE A 57 -2.50 7.49 -19.83
N ALA A 58 -3.17 8.63 -19.94
CA ALA A 58 -3.23 9.36 -21.19
C ALA A 58 -1.88 10.03 -21.47
N THR A 59 -1.53 10.24 -22.74
CA THR A 59 -0.26 10.86 -23.16
C THR A 59 -0.09 12.29 -22.63
N ASP A 60 -1.18 12.97 -22.31
CA ASP A 60 -1.21 14.33 -21.75
C ASP A 60 -1.33 14.37 -20.22
N THR A 61 -1.21 13.21 -19.55
CA THR A 61 -1.20 13.13 -18.08
C THR A 61 -0.09 14.05 -17.56
N ARG A 62 -0.40 14.88 -16.58
CA ARG A 62 0.56 15.83 -15.98
C ARG A 62 0.96 15.46 -14.56
N SER A 63 0.12 14.69 -13.89
CA SER A 63 0.38 14.17 -12.55
C SER A 63 -0.30 12.82 -12.38
N ILE A 64 0.26 12.01 -11.49
CA ILE A 64 -0.30 10.72 -11.09
C ILE A 64 -0.51 10.69 -9.59
N SER A 65 -1.37 9.80 -9.10
CA SER A 65 -1.52 9.63 -7.65
C SER A 65 -0.20 9.12 -7.06
N ARG A 66 0.17 9.52 -5.85
CA ARG A 66 1.36 8.95 -5.17
C ARG A 66 1.23 7.45 -4.99
N ALA A 67 0.00 6.94 -4.87
CA ALA A 67 -0.26 5.50 -4.79
C ALA A 67 0.03 4.79 -6.13
N ASP A 68 -0.11 5.47 -7.26
CA ASP A 68 0.21 4.93 -8.59
C ASP A 68 1.72 4.96 -8.81
N GLU A 69 2.38 6.06 -8.41
CA GLU A 69 3.84 6.19 -8.42
C GLU A 69 4.49 5.07 -7.61
N PHE A 70 4.02 4.84 -6.38
CA PHE A 70 4.47 3.75 -5.52
C PHE A 70 4.38 2.37 -6.17
N ARG A 71 3.26 2.12 -6.86
CA ARG A 71 2.99 0.83 -7.50
C ARG A 71 3.89 0.65 -8.70
N LEU A 72 4.10 1.69 -9.49
CA LEU A 72 5.05 1.65 -10.60
C LEU A 72 6.46 1.38 -10.10
N LEU A 73 6.95 2.14 -9.11
CA LEU A 73 8.28 1.91 -8.51
C LEU A 73 8.47 0.47 -8.01
N TYR A 74 7.51 -0.04 -7.25
CA TYR A 74 7.54 -1.42 -6.77
C TYR A 74 7.52 -2.45 -7.92
N LEU A 75 6.76 -2.20 -8.98
CA LEU A 75 6.67 -3.10 -10.12
C LEU A 75 7.91 -3.05 -11.01
N CYS A 76 8.58 -1.90 -11.12
CA CYS A 76 9.85 -1.74 -11.82
C CYS A 76 10.95 -2.60 -11.17
N HIS A 77 10.83 -2.91 -9.88
CA HIS A 77 11.82 -3.70 -9.13
C HIS A 77 13.23 -3.10 -9.24
N ASP A 78 13.34 -1.78 -9.26
CA ASP A 78 14.63 -1.12 -9.10
C ASP A 78 15.24 -1.49 -7.73
N ILE A 79 16.56 -1.37 -7.60
CA ILE A 79 17.35 -1.91 -6.48
C ILE A 79 16.82 -1.46 -5.11
N ASN A 80 16.24 -0.26 -5.03
CA ASN A 80 15.70 0.34 -3.82
C ASN A 80 14.25 -0.03 -3.50
N TYR A 81 13.49 -0.52 -4.50
CA TYR A 81 12.03 -0.71 -4.40
C TYR A 81 11.57 -2.17 -4.42
N THR A 82 12.46 -3.10 -4.05
CA THR A 82 12.19 -4.55 -4.08
C THR A 82 11.28 -5.05 -2.94
N ILE A 83 11.10 -4.25 -1.89
CA ILE A 83 10.31 -4.60 -0.70
C ILE A 83 9.05 -3.71 -0.68
N PRO A 84 7.84 -4.27 -0.51
CA PRO A 84 6.62 -3.46 -0.38
C PRO A 84 6.66 -2.58 0.88
N PRO A 85 5.81 -1.54 0.97
CA PRO A 85 5.77 -0.71 2.17
C PRO A 85 5.37 -1.53 3.39
N LEU A 86 5.75 -1.07 4.60
CA LEU A 86 5.40 -1.81 5.82
C LEU A 86 3.88 -1.83 6.04
N PHE A 87 3.23 -0.72 5.69
CA PHE A 87 1.81 -0.53 5.91
C PHE A 87 1.00 -0.58 4.61
N PRO A 88 -0.24 -1.09 4.68
CA PRO A 88 -1.03 -1.35 3.48
C PRO A 88 -1.83 -0.13 2.99
N PHE A 89 -1.56 1.06 3.53
CA PHE A 89 -2.33 2.28 3.29
C PHE A 89 -1.68 3.10 2.16
N PRO A 90 -2.44 3.55 1.15
CA PRO A 90 -1.90 4.31 0.05
C PRO A 90 -1.51 5.73 0.51
N PRO A 91 -0.38 6.29 0.05
CA PRO A 91 -0.07 7.70 0.30
C PRO A 91 -1.14 8.60 -0.34
N PHE A 92 -1.40 9.75 0.28
CA PHE A 92 -2.35 10.73 -0.25
C PHE A 92 -1.71 11.65 -1.30
N GLY A 93 -2.57 12.29 -2.09
CA GLY A 93 -2.18 13.29 -3.06
C GLY A 93 -1.55 12.71 -4.33
N SER A 94 -0.86 13.57 -5.05
CA SER A 94 -0.33 13.31 -6.39
C SER A 94 1.04 13.94 -6.56
N THR A 95 1.80 13.40 -7.49
CA THR A 95 3.12 13.92 -7.89
C THR A 95 3.06 14.27 -9.37
N ALA A 96 3.60 15.44 -9.72
CA ALA A 96 3.73 15.84 -11.12
C ALA A 96 4.65 14.86 -11.83
N ILE A 97 4.38 14.51 -13.09
CA ILE A 97 5.21 13.51 -13.79
C ILE A 97 6.68 13.94 -13.76
N GLU A 98 6.97 15.20 -14.02
CA GLU A 98 8.33 15.77 -14.00
C GLU A 98 9.07 15.63 -12.65
N ASP A 99 8.34 15.41 -11.56
CA ASP A 99 8.87 15.21 -10.21
C ASP A 99 8.93 13.72 -9.81
N THR A 100 8.55 12.79 -10.70
CA THR A 100 8.61 11.34 -10.42
C THR A 100 9.96 10.74 -10.83
N ASN A 101 10.25 9.52 -10.36
CA ASN A 101 11.44 8.78 -10.77
C ASN A 101 11.41 8.48 -12.29
N ILE A 102 12.57 8.45 -12.96
CA ILE A 102 12.67 8.23 -14.41
C ILE A 102 12.04 6.91 -14.88
N ASP A 103 12.11 5.85 -14.08
CA ASP A 103 11.48 4.56 -14.40
C ASP A 103 9.95 4.70 -14.44
N VAL A 104 9.40 5.53 -13.55
CA VAL A 104 7.97 5.86 -13.55
C VAL A 104 7.58 6.56 -14.86
N HIS A 105 8.42 7.44 -15.42
CA HIS A 105 8.14 8.11 -16.69
C HIS A 105 8.01 7.10 -17.84
N GLU A 106 8.93 6.14 -17.92
CA GLU A 106 8.92 5.12 -18.96
C GLU A 106 7.65 4.28 -18.88
N HIS A 107 7.28 3.85 -17.67
CA HIS A 107 6.13 2.98 -17.45
C HIS A 107 4.77 3.70 -17.54
N ILE A 108 4.71 5.01 -17.31
CA ILE A 108 3.51 5.81 -17.63
C ILE A 108 3.22 5.77 -19.14
N LEU A 109 4.26 5.82 -19.96
CA LEU A 109 4.15 5.98 -21.42
C LEU A 109 4.18 4.66 -22.20
N CYS A 110 4.46 3.53 -21.56
CA CYS A 110 4.71 2.27 -22.27
C CYS A 110 3.44 1.64 -22.89
N GLY A 111 2.24 2.08 -22.48
CA GLY A 111 0.96 1.62 -23.04
C GLY A 111 0.54 0.20 -22.62
N TRP A 112 1.18 -0.37 -21.59
CA TRP A 112 0.85 -1.70 -21.05
C TRP A 112 0.19 -1.63 -19.68
N ASP A 113 -0.60 -2.66 -19.36
CA ASP A 113 -1.17 -2.84 -18.03
C ASP A 113 -0.09 -3.34 -17.06
N HIS A 114 0.08 -2.65 -15.93
CA HIS A 114 0.99 -3.07 -14.86
C HIS A 114 0.20 -3.57 -13.65
N GLY A 115 0.63 -4.69 -13.10
CA GLY A 115 0.06 -5.22 -11.87
C GLY A 115 0.65 -6.56 -11.49
N LEU A 116 0.50 -6.90 -10.21
CA LEU A 116 0.89 -8.20 -9.70
C LEU A 116 -0.09 -9.28 -10.17
N ARG A 117 0.45 -10.40 -10.63
CA ARG A 117 -0.34 -11.58 -11.01
C ARG A 117 0.12 -12.79 -10.22
N PHE A 118 -0.83 -13.43 -9.53
CA PHE A 118 -0.57 -14.72 -8.92
C PHE A 118 -0.35 -15.78 -10.01
N SER A 119 0.81 -16.44 -9.98
CA SER A 119 1.14 -17.51 -10.92
C SER A 119 0.83 -18.88 -10.31
N HIS A 120 1.56 -19.27 -9.27
CA HIS A 120 1.42 -20.56 -8.60
C HIS A 120 2.15 -20.55 -7.25
N LEU A 121 1.81 -21.50 -6.38
CA LEU A 121 2.63 -21.94 -5.27
C LEU A 121 3.39 -23.20 -5.67
N THR A 122 4.61 -23.35 -5.15
CA THR A 122 5.35 -24.61 -5.23
C THR A 122 5.48 -25.19 -3.82
N TRP A 123 4.84 -26.32 -3.58
CA TRP A 123 4.97 -27.09 -2.36
C TRP A 123 6.20 -27.99 -2.44
N HIS A 124 7.05 -27.92 -1.42
CA HIS A 124 8.18 -28.82 -1.24
C HIS A 124 7.75 -29.91 -0.24
N CYS A 125 7.53 -31.12 -0.72
CA CYS A 125 7.07 -32.24 0.10
C CYS A 125 8.26 -32.94 0.79
N SER A 126 7.98 -33.64 1.89
CA SER A 126 8.97 -34.35 2.70
C SER A 126 9.64 -35.52 1.97
N ASP A 127 9.01 -36.05 0.93
CA ASP A 127 9.56 -37.08 0.04
C ASP A 127 10.46 -36.50 -1.07
N GLY A 128 10.71 -35.19 -1.05
CA GLY A 128 11.52 -34.48 -2.04
C GLY A 128 10.76 -34.10 -3.31
N THR A 129 9.46 -34.43 -3.41
CA THR A 129 8.65 -34.02 -4.56
C THR A 129 8.30 -32.54 -4.51
N LYS A 130 8.11 -31.94 -5.68
CA LYS A 130 7.62 -30.56 -5.83
C LYS A 130 6.24 -30.59 -6.48
N VAL A 131 5.26 -30.01 -5.82
CA VAL A 131 3.88 -29.92 -6.33
C VAL A 131 3.53 -28.47 -6.60
N GLN A 132 3.17 -28.15 -7.84
CA GLN A 132 2.71 -26.81 -8.18
C GLN A 132 1.19 -26.70 -8.05
N GLN A 133 0.73 -25.65 -7.39
CA GLN A 133 -0.67 -25.31 -7.24
C GLN A 133 -0.89 -23.89 -7.72
N GLY A 134 -1.52 -23.73 -8.88
CA GLY A 134 -1.86 -22.44 -9.47
C GLY A 134 -3.33 -22.39 -9.91
N PRO A 135 -3.85 -21.20 -10.24
CA PRO A 135 -5.18 -21.07 -10.77
C PRO A 135 -5.25 -21.70 -12.17
N LYS A 136 -6.34 -22.42 -12.47
CA LYS A 136 -6.55 -23.00 -13.81
C LYS A 136 -6.82 -21.93 -14.89
N VAL A 137 -7.16 -20.72 -14.47
CA VAL A 137 -7.43 -19.56 -15.32
C VAL A 137 -6.64 -18.36 -14.76
N PRO A 138 -5.96 -17.53 -15.57
CA PRO A 138 -5.00 -16.52 -15.08
C PRO A 138 -5.59 -15.32 -14.31
N SER A 139 -6.90 -15.30 -14.03
CA SER A 139 -7.56 -14.17 -13.39
C SER A 139 -8.03 -14.57 -12.00
N MET A 140 -7.24 -14.21 -11.00
CA MET A 140 -7.77 -14.04 -9.65
C MET A 140 -8.12 -12.56 -9.50
N ALA A 141 -9.40 -12.23 -9.70
CA ALA A 141 -9.92 -10.96 -9.24
C ALA A 141 -9.64 -10.86 -7.74
N THR A 142 -8.83 -9.88 -7.33
CA THR A 142 -8.52 -9.67 -5.92
C THR A 142 -9.80 -9.22 -5.22
N ARG A 143 -10.25 -9.99 -4.24
CA ARG A 143 -11.45 -9.66 -3.48
C ARG A 143 -11.10 -8.51 -2.54
N LEU A 144 -11.82 -7.38 -2.66
CA LEU A 144 -11.86 -6.44 -1.53
C LEU A 144 -12.46 -7.18 -0.34
N LYS A 145 -11.99 -6.84 0.87
CA LYS A 145 -12.46 -7.43 2.13
C LYS A 145 -13.97 -7.23 2.42
N ASN A 146 -14.70 -6.50 1.56
CA ASN A 146 -16.17 -6.34 1.62
C ASN A 146 -16.94 -7.41 0.82
N GLY A 147 -16.29 -8.28 0.04
CA GLY A 147 -16.98 -9.19 -0.87
C GLY A 147 -17.72 -8.50 -2.03
N VAL A 148 -17.46 -7.20 -2.27
CA VAL A 148 -18.07 -6.38 -3.32
C VAL A 148 -17.04 -6.13 -4.43
N LEU A 149 -17.42 -6.48 -5.67
CA LEU A 149 -16.67 -6.11 -6.86
C LEU A 149 -16.73 -4.59 -7.07
N GLN A 150 -15.62 -4.03 -7.55
CA GLN A 150 -15.36 -2.60 -7.74
C GLN A 150 -16.61 -1.77 -8.15
N GLY A 151 -17.05 -0.92 -7.23
CA GLY A 151 -18.17 0.01 -7.39
C GLY A 151 -18.19 1.01 -6.23
N SER A 152 -18.43 2.29 -6.55
CA SER A 152 -18.33 3.45 -5.66
C SER A 152 -19.00 3.23 -4.29
N VAL A 153 -18.19 3.22 -3.23
CA VAL A 153 -18.67 3.28 -1.85
C VAL A 153 -19.08 4.73 -1.55
N PRO A 154 -20.26 5.00 -0.97
CA PRO A 154 -20.62 6.35 -0.54
C PRO A 154 -19.62 6.85 0.51
N GLU A 155 -19.10 8.07 0.34
CA GLU A 155 -18.27 8.73 1.34
C GLU A 155 -19.14 9.02 2.57
N VAL A 156 -18.98 8.22 3.62
CA VAL A 156 -19.61 8.47 4.92
C VAL A 156 -18.70 9.41 5.70
N GLU A 157 -19.18 10.62 5.95
CA GLU A 157 -18.52 11.58 6.83
C GLU A 157 -18.67 11.10 8.28
N VAL A 158 -17.56 10.67 8.87
CA VAL A 158 -17.48 10.27 10.27
C VAL A 158 -16.82 11.43 11.03
N ASP A 159 -17.42 11.83 12.15
CA ASP A 159 -16.87 12.85 13.04
C ASP A 159 -15.73 12.23 13.88
N TYR A 160 -14.54 12.80 13.77
CA TYR A 160 -13.32 12.34 14.43
C TYR A 160 -12.82 13.32 15.51
N GLU A 161 -13.56 14.38 15.81
CA GLU A 161 -13.14 15.41 16.77
C GLU A 161 -12.99 14.88 18.22
N GLU A 162 -13.51 13.68 18.51
CA GLU A 162 -13.42 13.03 19.83
C GLU A 162 -12.30 11.97 19.94
N TYR A 163 -11.56 11.67 18.85
CA TYR A 163 -10.57 10.59 18.82
C TYR A 163 -9.15 11.09 19.13
N ASP A 164 -8.87 11.34 20.41
CA ASP A 164 -7.62 11.94 20.94
C ASP A 164 -6.49 10.90 21.18
N SER A 165 -6.29 9.94 20.27
CA SER A 165 -5.30 8.85 20.48
C SER A 165 -4.31 8.60 19.33
N GLU A 166 -4.22 9.51 18.35
CA GLU A 166 -3.79 9.14 16.99
C GLU A 166 -2.47 9.70 16.47
N ASP A 167 -1.67 10.41 17.25
CA ASP A 167 -0.46 11.01 16.69
C ASP A 167 0.64 9.97 16.42
N GLU A 168 0.97 9.09 17.38
CA GLU A 168 2.13 8.18 17.21
C GLU A 168 1.95 7.13 16.10
N ASN A 169 0.76 6.52 16.00
CA ASN A 169 0.47 5.53 14.97
C ASN A 169 0.36 6.17 13.58
N SER A 170 -0.26 7.35 13.48
CA SER A 170 -0.40 8.06 12.21
C SER A 170 0.93 8.65 11.74
N GLU A 171 1.75 9.15 12.68
CA GLU A 171 3.13 9.56 12.45
C GLU A 171 3.93 8.40 11.87
N MET A 172 3.96 7.24 12.55
CA MET A 172 4.76 6.10 12.12
C MET A 172 4.40 5.64 10.70
N VAL A 173 3.10 5.57 10.39
CA VAL A 173 2.63 5.14 9.07
C VAL A 173 2.93 6.20 8.00
N SER A 174 2.71 7.48 8.31
CA SER A 174 3.03 8.58 7.41
C SER A 174 4.52 8.66 7.11
N ARG A 175 5.36 8.58 8.15
CA ARG A 175 6.81 8.53 7.99
C ARG A 175 7.22 7.34 7.13
N ASN A 176 6.74 6.15 7.45
CA ASN A 176 7.10 4.96 6.67
C ASN A 176 6.74 5.08 5.19
N ILE A 177 5.53 5.59 4.86
CA ILE A 177 5.09 5.65 3.46
C ILE A 177 5.88 6.69 2.68
N PHE A 178 6.17 7.86 3.25
CA PHE A 178 6.94 8.89 2.55
C PHE A 178 8.43 8.60 2.51
N THR A 179 9.01 8.00 3.57
CA THR A 179 10.40 7.53 3.54
C THR A 179 10.59 6.39 2.55
N TRP A 180 9.62 5.47 2.38
CA TRP A 180 9.73 4.47 1.33
C TRP A 180 9.77 5.12 -0.06
N LEU A 181 8.94 6.16 -0.29
CA LEU A 181 8.85 6.81 -1.60
C LEU A 181 10.05 7.73 -1.92
N ARG A 182 10.55 8.44 -0.90
CA ARG A 182 11.51 9.55 -1.05
C ARG A 182 12.82 9.36 -0.29
N GLY A 183 12.99 8.27 0.44
CA GLY A 183 14.15 8.07 1.32
C GLY A 183 15.48 7.97 0.59
N ASP A 184 15.47 7.33 -0.59
CA ASP A 184 16.67 7.16 -1.41
C ASP A 184 16.83 8.26 -2.48
N ASP A 185 15.71 8.69 -3.08
CA ASP A 185 15.71 9.65 -4.20
C ASP A 185 15.54 11.12 -3.78
N GLY A 186 15.22 11.36 -2.50
CA GLY A 186 14.91 12.69 -1.97
C GLY A 186 13.48 13.17 -2.26
N PHE A 187 13.11 14.32 -1.69
CA PHE A 187 11.80 14.96 -1.91
C PHE A 187 11.89 15.98 -3.04
N PRO A 188 10.94 15.99 -4.00
CA PRO A 188 10.87 17.05 -4.99
C PRO A 188 10.53 18.40 -4.33
N VAL A 189 10.85 19.50 -5.00
CA VAL A 189 10.62 20.87 -4.49
C VAL A 189 9.14 21.10 -4.14
N ALA A 190 8.24 20.56 -4.97
CA ALA A 190 6.80 20.61 -4.74
C ALA A 190 6.34 19.83 -3.49
N GLU A 191 7.19 19.01 -2.87
CA GLU A 191 6.90 18.26 -1.64
C GLU A 191 7.64 18.81 -0.41
N ARG A 192 8.23 20.02 -0.50
CA ARG A 192 8.91 20.68 0.62
C ARG A 192 8.11 20.65 1.93
N ALA A 193 6.83 21.02 1.86
CA ALA A 193 5.97 21.03 3.05
C ALA A 193 5.74 19.64 3.67
N ILE A 194 5.91 18.55 2.90
CA ILE A 194 5.88 17.18 3.43
C ILE A 194 7.20 16.86 4.12
N ARG A 195 8.34 17.21 3.50
CA ARG A 195 9.68 17.00 4.06
C ARG A 195 9.89 17.75 5.38
N GLU A 196 9.39 18.97 5.47
CA GLU A 196 9.52 19.87 6.65
C GLU A 196 8.49 19.56 7.75
N HIS A 197 7.57 18.61 7.52
CA HIS A 197 6.59 18.25 8.55
C HIS A 197 7.28 17.50 9.68
N GLU A 198 6.96 17.79 10.94
CA GLU A 198 7.62 17.22 12.14
C GLU A 198 7.69 15.68 12.17
N TRP A 199 6.67 15.00 11.64
CA TRP A 199 6.62 13.54 11.46
C TRP A 199 7.68 12.97 10.49
N ILE A 200 8.19 13.80 9.59
CA ILE A 200 9.17 13.45 8.54
C ILE A 200 10.53 14.08 8.83
N ASP A 201 10.57 15.32 9.34
CA ASP A 201 11.75 16.17 9.47
C ASP A 201 12.82 15.64 10.45
N ASN A 202 12.45 14.70 11.33
CA ASN A 202 13.36 14.05 12.29
C ASN A 202 14.28 12.99 11.67
N LEU A 203 14.66 13.10 10.39
CA LEU A 203 15.76 12.30 9.86
C LEU A 203 17.04 12.92 10.40
N ASP A 204 17.76 12.20 11.28
CA ASP A 204 18.98 12.65 11.97
C ASP A 204 20.17 12.89 11.01
N SER A 205 20.02 13.78 10.03
CA SER A 205 21.10 14.23 9.15
C SER A 205 21.49 15.66 9.52
N GLU A 206 22.66 15.82 10.13
CA GLU A 206 23.34 17.11 10.33
C GLU A 206 23.71 17.83 9.01
N ASP A 207 23.27 17.30 7.86
CA ASP A 207 23.56 17.72 6.48
C ASP A 207 22.27 18.05 5.70
N ASP A 208 21.16 18.32 6.41
CA ASP A 208 19.89 18.70 5.78
C ASP A 208 19.91 20.16 5.33
N GLU A 209 20.43 20.40 4.11
CA GLU A 209 20.21 21.67 3.43
C GLU A 209 18.71 21.83 3.10
N PRO A 210 18.14 23.03 3.30
CA PRO A 210 16.73 23.28 3.00
C PRO A 210 16.47 23.06 1.52
N ILE A 211 15.30 22.49 1.18
CA ILE A 211 14.89 22.31 -0.22
C ILE A 211 14.76 23.68 -0.89
N GLU A 212 15.67 24.04 -1.80
CA GLU A 212 15.65 25.30 -2.54
C GLU A 212 14.73 25.27 -3.77
N GLY A 213 14.09 26.40 -4.12
CA GLY A 213 13.25 26.55 -5.32
C GLY A 213 11.89 27.25 -5.09
N ASP A 214 11.28 27.76 -6.15
CA ASP A 214 10.04 28.58 -6.08
C ASP A 214 8.78 27.84 -6.59
N VAL A 215 8.80 26.50 -6.56
CA VAL A 215 7.65 25.69 -7.00
C VAL A 215 6.59 25.68 -5.90
N HIS A 216 5.32 25.85 -6.27
CA HIS A 216 4.20 25.78 -5.34
C HIS A 216 4.09 24.38 -4.73
N SER A 217 3.92 24.32 -3.41
CA SER A 217 3.74 23.05 -2.70
C SER A 217 2.49 22.30 -3.19
N SER A 218 2.66 21.01 -3.49
CA SER A 218 1.59 20.06 -3.83
C SER A 218 0.86 19.51 -2.59
N PHE A 219 1.11 20.08 -1.41
CA PHE A 219 0.51 19.68 -0.13
C PHE A 219 -1.00 19.97 -0.10
N GLY A 220 -1.79 19.03 -0.64
CA GLY A 220 -3.24 19.14 -0.77
C GLY A 220 -4.05 18.47 0.34
N GLY A 221 -3.45 18.07 1.48
CA GLY A 221 -4.16 17.32 2.52
C GLY A 221 -3.56 17.48 3.92
N HIS A 222 -4.38 17.27 4.96
CA HIS A 222 -3.92 17.28 6.35
C HIS A 222 -3.23 15.96 6.69
N LEU A 223 -1.90 15.97 6.88
CA LEU A 223 -1.11 14.77 7.24
C LEU A 223 -1.68 14.09 8.50
N HIS A 224 -2.16 14.87 9.46
CA HIS A 224 -2.76 14.34 10.68
C HIS A 224 -4.06 13.53 10.47
N ARG A 225 -4.82 13.78 9.39
CA ARG A 225 -6.16 13.19 9.19
C ARG A 225 -6.22 12.15 8.06
N TRP A 226 -5.18 12.01 7.24
CA TRP A 226 -5.26 11.16 6.06
C TRP A 226 -5.38 9.66 6.39
N LEU A 227 -4.72 9.22 7.47
CA LEU A 227 -4.75 7.81 7.89
C LEU A 227 -6.15 7.39 8.32
N LEU A 228 -6.83 8.26 9.08
CA LEU A 228 -8.22 8.07 9.45
C LEU A 228 -9.10 7.86 8.23
N LYS A 229 -9.00 8.75 7.23
CA LYS A 229 -9.81 8.68 6.00
C LYS A 229 -9.58 7.39 5.23
N THR A 230 -8.32 6.92 5.14
CA THR A 230 -7.99 5.68 4.43
C THR A 230 -8.34 4.42 5.22
N SER A 231 -8.14 4.44 6.54
CA SER A 231 -8.55 3.37 7.46
C SER A 231 -10.06 3.20 7.47
N THR A 232 -10.85 4.28 7.43
CA THR A 232 -12.31 4.19 7.42
C THR A 232 -12.91 3.92 6.06
N HIS A 233 -12.29 4.35 4.95
CA HIS A 233 -12.69 3.82 3.63
C HIS A 233 -12.53 2.29 3.58
N ARG A 234 -11.50 1.75 4.23
CA ARG A 234 -11.33 0.29 4.39
C ARG A 234 -12.25 -0.32 5.44
N SER A 235 -12.59 0.41 6.51
CA SER A 235 -13.43 -0.08 7.61
C SER A 235 -14.94 0.01 7.34
N ASN A 236 -15.38 1.00 6.56
CA ASN A 236 -16.73 1.10 5.99
C ASN A 236 -16.93 0.16 4.78
N SER A 237 -15.84 -0.51 4.38
CA SER A 237 -15.82 -1.67 3.50
C SER A 237 -15.71 -2.99 4.30
N ILE A 238 -16.20 -3.04 5.54
CA ILE A 238 -16.31 -4.25 6.37
C ILE A 238 -17.79 -4.62 6.54
#